data_AF-A0A962J279-F1
#
_entry.id   AF-A0A962J279-F1
#
_cell.length_a   1.000
_cell.length_b   1.000
_cell.length_c   1.000
_cell.angle_alpha   90.00
_cell.angle_beta   90.00
_cell.angle_gamma   90.00
#
_symmetry.space_group_name_H-M   'P 1'
#
loop_
_entity.id
_entity.type
_entity.pdbx_description
1 polymer ?
#
loop_
_entity_poly.entity_id
_entity_poly.type
_entity_poly.pdbx_seq_one_letter_code
_entity_poly.pdbx_strand_id
1 'polypeptide(L)'
;MPVSSAPVIAGNTSQLDLLFNVTKAWSSWQSTAPALNGWHLIGGSELGLETSQLSNGVFRSSNAEAIVAAATYNGLRTLALGFRGTNDNDDWEDDLQDINGHYTLFAPLVGAVNAAIARGEFDLLLVTGHSLGGAMTQMFMAAYQGIAPAYGITTGAPGYLQDAAVADSRLINYQVTDDPIVFLGSQRALVGQTLSSFPGSLLVGQLGAVLSSSFGIPSTLFSESVPFLTANYYPRGTVEVLKVEGHPEAPISSVLSLVTSYSSTAHDFVTYEAGFAGVNHNPFDLAAGLQGSSGADTLFGTTGNDTIDGAAGGDTLYLHIKHAEAAVTRTANGLTVLSAGSGSDTLLSVERIAFEDGKRAYDLGADESAGKAIRLIGAALDASALAEHPDWIGVGIDLFDQGMSVLQVAQLVIDVLGNPSNEALVTSLYTNVAGVAPSAAEQQHFVGLMEGSGGSLSKAQLLEMAALYELNESNIDLVGLMTSGVLYA
;
A
#
# COMPACT_ATOMS: atom_id res chain seq x y z
N MET A 1 -17.26 -3.26 6.19
CA MET A 1 -16.43 -2.74 5.09
C MET A 1 -15.01 -2.80 5.64
N PRO A 2 -14.15 -3.71 5.17
CA PRO A 2 -12.83 -3.82 5.76
C PRO A 2 -11.99 -2.60 5.38
N VAL A 3 -11.16 -2.20 6.33
CA VAL A 3 -10.28 -1.04 6.31
C VAL A 3 -8.94 -1.51 5.73
N SER A 4 -8.25 -0.65 5.00
CA SER A 4 -7.17 -1.03 4.08
C SER A 4 -5.73 -0.89 4.62
N SER A 5 -5.11 -1.99 4.98
CA SER A 5 -4.07 -2.72 4.22
C SER A 5 -2.79 -2.08 3.60
N ALA A 6 -1.90 -1.43 4.34
CA ALA A 6 -0.66 -0.78 3.82
C ALA A 6 0.37 -1.71 3.12
N PRO A 7 0.62 -1.67 1.77
CA PRO A 7 1.59 -2.50 1.03
C PRO A 7 3.11 -2.28 1.12
N VAL A 8 3.83 -3.37 1.31
CA VAL A 8 5.26 -3.52 1.02
C VAL A 8 5.45 -3.85 -0.46
N ILE A 9 6.67 -3.67 -0.92
CA ILE A 9 7.05 -3.60 -2.31
C ILE A 9 8.44 -4.26 -2.45
N ALA A 10 8.55 -5.50 -2.93
CA ALA A 10 9.88 -6.06 -3.21
C ALA A 10 10.31 -5.85 -4.66
N GLY A 11 11.57 -5.43 -4.84
CA GLY A 11 12.26 -5.45 -6.12
C GLY A 11 13.40 -4.44 -6.21
N ASN A 12 14.44 -4.86 -6.93
CA ASN A 12 15.63 -4.10 -7.31
C ASN A 12 15.31 -2.70 -7.90
N THR A 13 16.33 -1.85 -8.00
CA THR A 13 16.40 -0.46 -8.53
C THR A 13 15.37 -0.02 -9.59
N SER A 14 14.79 -0.92 -10.37
CA SER A 14 13.71 -0.68 -11.34
C SER A 14 12.36 -0.20 -10.77
N GLN A 15 12.08 -0.37 -9.47
CA GLN A 15 10.81 0.04 -8.84
C GLN A 15 10.84 1.44 -8.25
N LEU A 16 12.02 1.86 -7.75
CA LEU A 16 12.29 3.28 -7.50
C LEU A 16 12.20 4.08 -8.79
N ASP A 17 12.70 3.52 -9.90
CA ASP A 17 12.49 4.08 -11.23
C ASP A 17 11.00 4.27 -11.57
N LEU A 18 10.03 3.50 -11.04
CA LEU A 18 8.61 3.72 -11.33
C LEU A 18 8.07 5.02 -10.72
N LEU A 19 8.29 5.29 -9.43
CA LEU A 19 7.93 6.57 -8.79
C LEU A 19 8.78 7.71 -9.35
N PHE A 20 10.07 7.45 -9.58
CA PHE A 20 11.00 8.45 -10.06
C PHE A 20 10.87 8.74 -11.55
N ASN A 21 10.29 7.86 -12.36
CA ASN A 21 9.90 8.17 -13.74
C ASN A 21 8.74 9.17 -13.78
N VAL A 22 7.86 9.18 -12.77
CA VAL A 22 6.85 10.23 -12.61
C VAL A 22 7.50 11.59 -12.31
N THR A 23 8.60 11.60 -11.56
CA THR A 23 9.41 12.81 -11.32
C THR A 23 10.28 13.18 -12.54
N LYS A 24 10.91 12.21 -13.22
CA LYS A 24 11.77 12.37 -14.42
C LYS A 24 11.00 12.76 -15.67
N ALA A 25 9.71 12.39 -15.74
CA ALA A 25 8.81 12.69 -16.85
C ALA A 25 8.81 14.18 -17.25
N TRP A 26 9.18 15.05 -16.32
CA TRP A 26 9.19 16.49 -16.46
C TRP A 26 10.45 17.09 -17.10
N SER A 27 11.54 16.34 -17.24
CA SER A 27 12.79 16.85 -17.82
C SER A 27 12.71 17.19 -19.33
N SER A 28 11.57 16.98 -20.00
CA SER A 28 11.46 17.06 -21.47
C SER A 28 10.41 18.02 -22.07
N TRP A 29 9.73 18.87 -21.30
CA TRP A 29 8.80 19.90 -21.84
C TRP A 29 7.75 19.37 -22.84
N GLN A 30 7.24 18.16 -22.65
CA GLN A 30 6.22 17.60 -23.54
C GLN A 30 4.82 17.86 -22.99
N SER A 31 3.88 18.23 -23.88
CA SER A 31 2.44 18.32 -23.60
C SER A 31 1.79 16.97 -23.28
N THR A 32 2.59 15.90 -23.26
CA THR A 32 2.26 14.51 -23.01
C THR A 32 3.26 13.98 -21.99
N ALA A 33 2.79 13.35 -20.91
CA ALA A 33 3.70 12.59 -20.06
C ALA A 33 4.41 11.53 -20.91
N PRO A 34 5.73 11.34 -20.77
CA PRO A 34 6.42 10.26 -21.45
C PRO A 34 5.80 8.92 -21.06
N ALA A 35 5.92 7.93 -21.93
CA ALA A 35 5.45 6.58 -21.64
C ALA A 35 6.13 6.10 -20.35
N LEU A 36 5.33 5.89 -19.30
CA LEU A 36 5.76 5.30 -18.05
C LEU A 36 5.71 3.78 -18.24
N ASN A 37 6.85 3.15 -18.47
CA ASN A 37 6.90 1.70 -18.66
C ASN A 37 6.22 0.98 -17.48
N GLY A 38 5.23 0.14 -17.78
CA GLY A 38 4.45 -0.58 -16.77
C GLY A 38 3.25 0.17 -16.20
N TRP A 39 3.05 1.44 -16.56
CA TRP A 39 1.91 2.25 -16.11
C TRP A 39 1.01 2.68 -17.27
N HIS A 40 -0.29 2.69 -16.98
CA HIS A 40 -1.35 3.30 -17.76
C HIS A 40 -1.60 4.73 -17.27
N LEU A 41 -1.45 5.73 -18.14
CA LEU A 41 -1.72 7.12 -17.78
C LEU A 41 -3.23 7.36 -17.70
N ILE A 42 -3.71 7.84 -16.56
CA ILE A 42 -5.16 7.99 -16.30
C ILE A 42 -5.68 9.28 -16.93
N GLY A 43 -6.76 9.17 -17.71
CA GLY A 43 -7.46 10.32 -18.28
C GLY A 43 -8.51 10.93 -17.34
N GLY A 44 -8.93 12.17 -17.61
CA GLY A 44 -9.96 12.84 -16.81
C GLY A 44 -11.24 12.02 -16.66
N SER A 45 -11.77 11.46 -17.75
CA SER A 45 -12.98 10.62 -17.70
C SER A 45 -12.83 9.36 -16.86
N GLU A 46 -11.60 8.83 -16.74
CA GLU A 46 -11.29 7.62 -15.97
C GLU A 46 -11.22 7.93 -14.47
N LEU A 47 -10.62 9.07 -14.08
CA LEU A 47 -10.53 9.47 -12.67
C LEU A 47 -11.80 10.18 -12.16
N GLY A 48 -12.65 10.69 -13.06
CA GLY A 48 -13.82 11.51 -12.72
C GLY A 48 -13.56 13.02 -12.70
N LEU A 49 -12.69 13.50 -13.58
CA LEU A 49 -12.36 14.90 -13.83
C LEU A 49 -12.72 15.33 -15.26
N GLU A 50 -12.84 16.64 -15.48
CA GLU A 50 -12.89 17.19 -16.83
C GLU A 50 -11.61 16.86 -17.59
N THR A 51 -11.74 16.45 -18.86
CA THR A 51 -10.56 16.09 -19.69
C THR A 51 -9.61 17.26 -19.92
N SER A 52 -10.09 18.50 -19.79
CA SER A 52 -9.24 19.70 -19.82
C SER A 52 -8.39 19.88 -18.56
N GLN A 53 -8.78 19.28 -17.44
CA GLN A 53 -8.05 19.32 -16.17
C GLN A 53 -7.09 18.14 -16.01
N LEU A 54 -7.42 16.97 -16.57
CA LEU A 54 -6.55 15.79 -16.58
C LEU A 54 -6.52 15.18 -17.99
N SER A 55 -5.41 15.40 -18.69
CA SER A 55 -5.21 14.95 -20.06
C SER A 55 -3.93 14.13 -20.17
N ASN A 56 -4.04 12.91 -20.70
CA ASN A 56 -2.92 11.97 -20.85
C ASN A 56 -2.11 11.79 -19.55
N GLY A 57 -2.79 11.55 -18.43
CA GLY A 57 -2.15 11.39 -17.13
C GLY A 57 -1.63 12.67 -16.50
N VAL A 58 -1.73 13.84 -17.14
CA VAL A 58 -1.23 15.11 -16.57
C VAL A 58 -2.40 15.99 -16.11
N PHE A 59 -2.45 16.20 -14.80
CA PHE A 59 -3.35 17.16 -14.17
C PHE A 59 -2.78 18.58 -14.26
N ARG A 60 -3.64 19.57 -14.51
CA ARG A 60 -3.30 20.99 -14.51
C ARG A 60 -4.39 21.82 -13.85
N SER A 61 -3.98 22.74 -12.97
CA SER A 61 -4.85 23.72 -12.33
C SER A 61 -4.04 24.98 -12.02
N SER A 62 -4.19 26.02 -12.85
CA SER A 62 -3.29 27.20 -12.83
C SER A 62 -1.83 26.75 -13.07
N ASN A 63 -0.89 27.08 -12.17
CA ASN A 63 0.50 26.61 -12.20
C ASN A 63 0.69 25.21 -11.58
N ALA A 64 -0.29 24.70 -10.83
CA ALA A 64 -0.18 23.39 -10.19
C ALA A 64 -0.33 22.24 -11.20
N GLU A 65 0.63 21.33 -11.20
CA GLU A 65 0.64 20.15 -12.05
C GLU A 65 0.95 18.86 -11.29
N ALA A 66 0.35 17.76 -11.73
CA ALA A 66 0.62 16.42 -11.19
C ALA A 66 0.47 15.37 -12.29
N ILE A 67 1.09 14.22 -12.09
CA ILE A 67 0.89 13.03 -12.94
C ILE A 67 0.05 12.01 -12.18
N VAL A 68 -0.87 11.37 -12.91
CA VAL A 68 -1.75 10.33 -12.42
C VAL A 68 -1.65 9.11 -13.33
N ALA A 69 -1.33 7.96 -12.76
CA ALA A 69 -1.15 6.72 -13.51
C ALA A 69 -1.65 5.50 -12.72
N ALA A 70 -2.08 4.46 -13.42
CA ALA A 70 -2.50 3.17 -12.87
C ALA A 70 -1.58 2.05 -13.32
N ALA A 71 -1.34 1.07 -12.47
CA ALA A 71 -0.69 -0.18 -12.85
C ALA A 71 -1.24 -1.32 -12.01
N THR A 72 -1.02 -2.56 -12.46
CA THR A 72 -1.06 -3.69 -11.53
C THR A 72 0.31 -3.80 -10.89
N TYR A 73 0.39 -3.55 -9.59
CA TYR A 73 1.63 -3.59 -8.84
C TYR A 73 1.53 -4.68 -7.77
N ASN A 74 2.36 -5.72 -7.87
CA ASN A 74 2.33 -6.87 -6.96
C ASN A 74 0.90 -7.44 -6.77
N GLY A 75 0.15 -7.58 -7.86
CA GLY A 75 -1.23 -8.08 -7.85
C GLY A 75 -2.29 -7.08 -7.40
N LEU A 76 -1.92 -5.89 -6.93
CA LEU A 76 -2.84 -4.83 -6.52
C LEU A 76 -3.11 -3.84 -7.66
N ARG A 77 -4.34 -3.33 -7.76
CA ARG A 77 -4.65 -2.20 -8.65
C ARG A 77 -4.12 -0.93 -8.02
N THR A 78 -3.02 -0.42 -8.53
CA THR A 78 -2.29 0.67 -7.88
C THR A 78 -2.45 1.96 -8.65
N LEU A 79 -2.81 3.02 -7.92
CA LEU A 79 -2.80 4.40 -8.37
C LEU A 79 -1.49 5.05 -7.95
N ALA A 80 -0.78 5.69 -8.88
CA ALA A 80 0.35 6.55 -8.60
C ALA A 80 -0.02 8.02 -8.83
N LEU A 81 0.38 8.86 -7.88
CA LEU A 81 0.22 10.30 -7.89
C LEU A 81 1.58 10.98 -7.71
N GLY A 82 2.07 11.68 -8.72
CA GLY A 82 3.31 12.46 -8.62
C GLY A 82 3.04 13.94 -8.73
N PHE A 83 3.30 14.70 -7.67
CA PHE A 83 3.20 16.16 -7.70
C PHE A 83 4.45 16.76 -8.34
N ARG A 84 4.26 17.75 -9.21
CA ARG A 84 5.34 18.44 -9.89
C ARG A 84 6.06 19.38 -8.92
N GLY A 85 7.40 19.45 -9.03
CA GLY A 85 8.20 20.48 -8.38
C GLY A 85 8.30 21.76 -9.21
N THR A 86 8.83 22.81 -8.60
CA THR A 86 8.93 24.16 -9.16
C THR A 86 9.69 24.23 -10.47
N ASN A 87 9.12 24.91 -11.47
CA ASN A 87 9.79 25.13 -12.76
C ASN A 87 9.56 26.52 -13.37
N ASP A 88 8.82 27.39 -12.70
CA ASP A 88 8.57 28.76 -13.13
C ASP A 88 8.56 29.74 -11.95
N ASN A 89 8.28 31.00 -12.25
CA ASN A 89 8.39 32.09 -11.28
C ASN A 89 7.25 32.07 -10.25
N ASP A 90 6.07 31.58 -10.62
CA ASP A 90 4.87 31.59 -9.78
C ASP A 90 5.00 30.49 -8.72
N ASP A 91 5.56 29.33 -9.09
CA ASP A 91 5.91 28.25 -8.17
C ASP A 91 6.95 28.69 -7.11
N TRP A 92 7.93 29.52 -7.48
CA TRP A 92 8.91 30.07 -6.53
C TRP A 92 8.29 31.12 -5.59
N GLU A 93 7.24 31.82 -6.04
CA GLU A 93 6.50 32.75 -5.20
C GLU A 93 5.75 31.96 -4.13
N ASP A 94 5.07 30.90 -4.54
CA ASP A 94 4.40 29.98 -3.63
C ASP A 94 5.37 29.31 -2.65
N ASP A 95 6.47 28.71 -3.13
CA ASP A 95 7.50 28.07 -2.30
C ASP A 95 8.06 28.98 -1.21
N LEU A 96 8.17 30.27 -1.49
CA LEU A 96 8.78 31.24 -0.58
C LEU A 96 7.77 32.04 0.22
N GLN A 97 6.52 32.19 -0.23
CA GLN A 97 5.53 33.06 0.39
C GLN A 97 4.31 32.29 0.95
N ASP A 98 3.77 31.31 0.22
CA ASP A 98 2.57 30.55 0.62
C ASP A 98 2.52 29.10 0.08
N ILE A 99 3.50 28.28 0.49
CA ILE A 99 3.60 26.89 0.04
C ILE A 99 2.35 26.05 0.36
N ASN A 100 1.65 26.40 1.46
CA ASN A 100 0.41 25.73 1.84
C ASN A 100 -0.76 26.15 0.93
N GLY A 101 -0.78 27.41 0.49
CA GLY A 101 -1.73 27.92 -0.49
C GLY A 101 -1.65 27.17 -1.82
N HIS A 102 -0.44 26.87 -2.31
CA HIS A 102 -0.25 26.12 -3.55
C HIS A 102 -0.94 24.75 -3.53
N TYR A 103 -0.90 24.04 -2.40
CA TYR A 103 -1.56 22.74 -2.25
C TYR A 103 -3.08 22.81 -2.52
N THR A 104 -3.71 23.96 -2.26
CA THR A 104 -5.16 24.12 -2.49
C THR A 104 -5.55 24.05 -3.97
N LEU A 105 -4.61 24.32 -4.90
CA LEU A 105 -4.82 24.22 -6.34
C LEU A 105 -5.08 22.78 -6.81
N PHE A 106 -4.65 21.79 -6.02
CA PHE A 106 -4.87 20.37 -6.26
C PHE A 106 -6.22 19.86 -5.73
N ALA A 107 -7.06 20.69 -5.11
CA ALA A 107 -8.33 20.26 -4.52
C ALA A 107 -9.23 19.42 -5.48
N PRO A 108 -9.37 19.76 -6.78
CA PRO A 108 -10.11 18.91 -7.72
C PRO A 108 -9.51 17.52 -7.88
N LEU A 109 -8.17 17.44 -8.03
CA LEU A 109 -7.45 16.18 -8.18
C LEU A 109 -7.58 15.32 -6.92
N VAL A 110 -7.34 15.91 -5.75
CA VAL A 110 -7.46 15.22 -4.45
C VAL A 110 -8.88 14.68 -4.26
N GLY A 111 -9.90 15.46 -4.60
CA GLY A 111 -11.29 15.00 -4.56
C GLY A 111 -11.56 13.81 -5.48
N ALA A 112 -11.05 13.84 -6.71
CA ALA A 112 -11.23 12.76 -7.67
C ALA A 112 -10.50 11.47 -7.27
N VAL A 113 -9.25 11.59 -6.80
CA VAL A 113 -8.47 10.46 -6.25
C VAL A 113 -9.20 9.83 -5.09
N ASN A 114 -9.63 10.62 -4.10
CA ASN A 114 -10.37 10.10 -2.93
C ASN A 114 -11.67 9.41 -3.35
N ALA A 115 -12.38 9.95 -4.34
CA ALA A 115 -13.61 9.35 -4.85
C ALA A 115 -13.36 8.01 -5.57
N ALA A 116 -12.29 7.91 -6.37
CA ALA A 116 -11.91 6.66 -7.04
C ALA A 116 -11.54 5.57 -6.03
N ILE A 117 -10.76 5.93 -5.02
CA ILE A 117 -10.42 5.05 -3.91
C ILE A 117 -11.67 4.60 -3.15
N ALA A 118 -12.59 5.52 -2.83
CA ALA A 118 -13.83 5.20 -2.13
C ALA A 118 -14.77 4.28 -2.93
N ARG A 119 -14.67 4.29 -4.27
CA ARG A 119 -15.39 3.35 -5.16
C ARG A 119 -14.72 1.97 -5.24
N GLY A 120 -13.56 1.78 -4.60
CA GLY A 120 -12.80 0.54 -4.66
C GLY A 120 -12.18 0.29 -6.03
N GLU A 121 -11.84 1.34 -6.79
CA GLU A 121 -11.21 1.21 -8.11
C GLU A 121 -9.73 0.85 -8.02
N PHE A 122 -9.07 1.23 -6.91
CA PHE A 122 -7.67 0.98 -6.63
C PHE A 122 -7.49 0.43 -5.21
N ASP A 123 -6.57 -0.51 -5.07
CA ASP A 123 -6.22 -1.24 -3.85
C ASP A 123 -4.98 -0.63 -3.15
N LEU A 124 -4.22 0.24 -3.84
CA LEU A 124 -3.02 0.92 -3.33
C LEU A 124 -2.88 2.31 -3.95
N LEU A 125 -2.50 3.29 -3.13
CA LEU A 125 -2.06 4.62 -3.57
C LEU A 125 -0.57 4.87 -3.28
N LEU A 126 0.21 5.13 -4.31
CA LEU A 126 1.60 5.58 -4.19
C LEU A 126 1.71 7.06 -4.54
N VAL A 127 2.36 7.85 -3.69
CA VAL A 127 2.44 9.31 -3.83
C VAL A 127 3.90 9.74 -3.84
N THR A 128 4.25 10.68 -4.70
CA THR A 128 5.63 11.15 -4.79
C THR A 128 5.76 12.58 -5.26
N GLY A 129 6.94 13.13 -5.03
CA GLY A 129 7.34 14.41 -5.60
C GLY A 129 8.74 14.80 -5.20
N HIS A 130 9.29 15.72 -5.98
CA HIS A 130 10.57 16.36 -5.73
C HIS A 130 10.36 17.84 -5.41
N SER A 131 11.18 18.40 -4.53
CA SER A 131 11.13 19.84 -4.18
C SER A 131 9.72 20.26 -3.71
N LEU A 132 9.11 21.30 -4.31
CA LEU A 132 7.71 21.70 -4.08
C LEU A 132 6.73 20.51 -4.16
N GLY A 133 6.86 19.64 -5.18
CA GLY A 133 6.03 18.46 -5.31
C GLY A 133 6.21 17.47 -4.15
N GLY A 134 7.40 17.44 -3.56
CA GLY A 134 7.65 16.72 -2.33
C GLY A 134 6.84 17.30 -1.16
N ALA A 135 6.82 18.62 -0.99
CA ALA A 135 5.97 19.28 0.01
C ALA A 135 4.47 19.00 -0.24
N MET A 136 4.02 19.03 -1.49
CA MET A 136 2.64 18.68 -1.87
C MET A 136 2.31 17.24 -1.52
N THR A 137 3.25 16.31 -1.70
CA THR A 137 3.11 14.91 -1.27
C THR A 137 2.96 14.82 0.25
N GLN A 138 3.77 15.54 1.02
CA GLN A 138 3.66 15.54 2.47
C GLN A 138 2.29 16.06 2.94
N MET A 139 1.78 17.13 2.32
CA MET A 139 0.46 17.69 2.62
C MET A 139 -0.68 16.76 2.17
N PHE A 140 -0.54 16.11 1.03
CA PHE A 140 -1.46 15.07 0.58
C PHE A 140 -1.56 13.93 1.58
N MET A 141 -0.43 13.36 1.96
CA MET A 141 -0.38 12.27 2.93
C MET A 141 -0.94 12.71 4.29
N ALA A 142 -0.70 13.95 4.72
CA ALA A 142 -1.29 14.51 5.94
C ALA A 142 -2.82 14.53 5.91
N ALA A 143 -3.41 14.89 4.77
CA ALA A 143 -4.84 15.02 4.58
C ALA A 143 -5.53 13.70 4.18
N TYR A 144 -4.78 12.72 3.69
CA TYR A 144 -5.34 11.49 3.15
C TYR A 144 -5.94 10.60 4.25
N GLN A 145 -7.25 10.37 4.12
CA GLN A 145 -8.09 9.54 5.00
C GLN A 145 -8.83 8.45 4.19
N GLY A 146 -8.31 8.10 3.01
CA GLY A 146 -8.94 7.14 2.11
C GLY A 146 -8.92 5.71 2.66
N ILE A 147 -9.86 4.91 2.14
CA ILE A 147 -10.00 3.48 2.46
C ILE A 147 -9.08 2.58 1.63
N ALA A 148 -8.15 3.15 0.87
CA ALA A 148 -7.05 2.38 0.31
C ALA A 148 -5.79 2.82 1.04
N PRO A 149 -4.83 1.93 1.19
CA PRO A 149 -3.58 2.25 1.85
C PRO A 149 -2.74 3.16 0.95
N ALA A 150 -2.03 4.09 1.58
CA ALA A 150 -1.22 5.06 0.86
C ALA A 150 0.19 5.14 1.41
N TYR A 151 1.16 5.32 0.51
CA TYR A 151 2.54 5.62 0.86
C TYR A 151 3.11 6.75 0.06
N GLY A 152 3.98 7.53 0.71
CA GLY A 152 4.68 8.63 0.09
C GLY A 152 6.19 8.44 0.11
N ILE A 153 6.84 8.77 -1.00
CA ILE A 153 8.29 9.00 -1.04
C ILE A 153 8.54 10.37 -1.61
N THR A 154 9.32 11.19 -0.91
CA THR A 154 9.72 12.52 -1.39
C THR A 154 11.23 12.64 -1.51
N THR A 155 11.68 13.55 -2.38
CA THR A 155 13.10 13.89 -2.54
C THR A 155 13.26 15.40 -2.48
N GLY A 156 14.25 15.90 -1.73
CA GLY A 156 14.54 17.34 -1.68
C GLY A 156 13.37 18.20 -1.20
N ALA A 157 12.39 17.61 -0.50
CA ALA A 157 11.22 18.34 -0.05
C ALA A 157 11.60 19.34 1.05
N PRO A 158 11.29 20.64 0.91
CA PRO A 158 11.59 21.64 1.94
C PRO A 158 10.72 21.51 3.20
N GLY A 159 9.69 20.66 3.17
CA GLY A 159 8.61 20.62 4.15
C GLY A 159 7.51 21.64 3.80
N TYR A 160 6.62 21.90 4.74
CA TYR A 160 5.58 22.92 4.60
C TYR A 160 5.30 23.63 5.94
N LEU A 161 4.50 24.69 5.94
CA LEU A 161 4.15 25.41 7.17
C LEU A 161 3.22 24.55 8.04
N GLN A 162 3.73 24.18 9.21
CA GLN A 162 3.00 23.51 10.28
C GLN A 162 3.70 23.78 11.63
N ASP A 163 3.09 23.38 12.74
CA ASP A 163 3.58 23.73 14.08
C ASP A 163 4.94 23.10 14.41
N ALA A 164 5.18 21.86 13.96
CA ALA A 164 6.39 21.11 14.18
C ALA A 164 6.51 19.96 13.16
N ALA A 165 7.65 19.27 13.16
CA ALA A 165 7.78 18.01 12.43
C ALA A 165 6.82 16.97 13.00
N VAL A 166 6.11 16.26 12.12
CA VAL A 166 5.13 15.25 12.50
C VAL A 166 5.54 13.90 11.94
N ALA A 167 5.65 12.89 12.81
CA ALA A 167 5.88 11.53 12.37
C ALA A 167 4.69 11.02 11.55
N ASP A 168 4.98 10.41 10.41
CA ASP A 168 4.01 9.69 9.58
C ASP A 168 4.72 8.45 9.04
N SER A 169 4.37 7.30 9.58
CA SER A 169 4.99 6.04 9.18
C SER A 169 4.66 5.64 7.76
N ARG A 170 3.81 6.37 7.02
CA ARG A 170 3.50 6.10 5.61
C ARG A 170 4.42 6.85 4.63
N LEU A 171 5.35 7.67 5.13
CA LEU A 171 6.03 8.67 4.32
C LEU A 171 7.52 8.75 4.66
N ILE A 172 8.38 8.54 3.65
CA ILE A 172 9.83 8.75 3.74
C ILE A 172 10.22 9.99 2.94
N ASN A 173 11.05 10.83 3.53
CA ASN A 173 11.63 12.02 2.91
C ASN A 173 13.13 11.83 2.75
N TYR A 174 13.56 11.64 1.52
CA TYR A 174 14.98 11.58 1.19
C TYR A 174 15.55 12.97 1.05
N GLN A 175 16.69 13.18 1.70
CA GLN A 175 17.43 14.45 1.69
C GLN A 175 18.89 14.21 1.38
N VAL A 176 19.50 15.07 0.56
CA VAL A 176 20.96 15.17 0.47
C VAL A 176 21.43 16.19 1.49
N THR A 177 22.53 15.91 2.20
CA THR A 177 22.94 16.67 3.39
C THR A 177 23.15 18.17 3.14
N ASP A 178 23.62 18.53 1.95
CA ASP A 178 23.89 19.90 1.52
C ASP A 178 22.85 20.46 0.54
N ASP A 179 21.65 19.87 0.47
CA ASP A 179 20.57 20.41 -0.33
C ASP A 179 20.14 21.79 0.21
N PRO A 180 20.35 22.87 -0.56
CA PRO A 180 20.09 24.22 -0.10
C PRO A 180 18.59 24.55 0.00
N ILE A 181 17.72 23.85 -0.72
CA ILE A 181 16.26 24.06 -0.64
C ILE A 181 15.70 23.41 0.63
N VAL A 182 16.17 22.21 0.96
CA VAL A 182 15.86 21.55 2.24
C VAL A 182 16.34 22.41 3.43
N PHE A 183 17.55 22.96 3.33
CA PHE A 183 18.04 23.90 4.34
C PHE A 183 17.19 25.18 4.40
N LEU A 184 16.86 25.77 3.25
CA LEU A 184 16.06 27.00 3.19
C LEU A 184 14.69 26.80 3.84
N GLY A 185 14.04 25.65 3.63
CA GLY A 185 12.78 25.31 4.32
C GLY A 185 12.97 25.15 5.83
N SER A 186 13.93 24.32 6.25
CA SER A 186 14.13 24.00 7.68
C SER A 186 14.68 25.15 8.53
N GLN A 187 15.38 26.12 7.91
CA GLN A 187 15.96 27.30 8.57
C GLN A 187 15.35 28.62 8.07
N ARG A 188 14.16 28.55 7.47
CA ARG A 188 13.49 29.68 6.80
C ARG A 188 13.38 30.93 7.68
N ALA A 189 12.98 30.78 8.94
CA ALA A 189 12.85 31.90 9.88
C ALA A 189 14.20 32.57 10.19
N LEU A 190 15.27 31.77 10.31
CA LEU A 190 16.62 32.27 10.54
C LEU A 190 17.15 33.01 9.30
N VAL A 191 16.90 32.48 8.11
CA VAL A 191 17.24 33.13 6.83
C VAL A 191 16.51 34.49 6.75
N GLY A 192 15.20 34.53 6.98
CA GLY A 192 14.41 35.76 7.00
C GLY A 192 14.91 36.81 7.97
N GLN A 193 15.20 36.42 9.21
CA GLN A 193 15.77 37.30 10.24
C GLN A 193 17.15 37.84 9.85
N THR A 194 18.01 36.98 9.31
CA THR A 194 19.35 37.37 8.87
C THR A 194 19.26 38.41 7.76
N LEU A 195 18.45 38.15 6.73
CA LEU A 195 18.30 39.06 5.59
C LEU A 195 17.61 40.37 5.98
N SER A 196 16.59 40.32 6.84
CA SER A 196 15.90 41.51 7.37
C SER A 196 16.79 42.40 8.22
N SER A 197 17.85 41.84 8.81
CA SER A 197 18.85 42.60 9.58
C SER A 197 19.86 43.34 8.69
N PHE A 198 19.89 43.03 7.39
CA PHE A 198 20.77 43.66 6.40
C PHE A 198 20.01 44.08 5.13
N PRO A 199 18.95 44.91 5.23
CA PRO A 199 18.14 45.33 4.09
C PRO A 199 18.97 46.17 3.11
N GLY A 200 18.90 45.85 1.81
CA GLY A 200 19.70 46.53 0.77
C GLY A 200 21.20 46.21 0.79
N SER A 201 21.62 45.21 1.56
CA SER A 201 23.02 44.78 1.61
C SER A 201 23.43 43.98 0.36
N LEU A 202 24.74 43.99 0.08
CA LEU A 202 25.35 43.11 -0.91
C LEU A 202 24.99 41.64 -0.69
N LEU A 203 24.76 41.21 0.56
CA LEU A 203 24.43 39.84 0.93
C LEU A 203 23.05 39.40 0.40
N VAL A 204 22.01 40.25 0.50
CA VAL A 204 20.67 39.96 -0.05
C VAL A 204 20.75 39.82 -1.57
N GLY A 205 21.48 40.73 -2.22
CA GLY A 205 21.70 40.69 -3.67
C GLY A 205 22.55 39.48 -4.12
N GLN A 206 23.57 39.10 -3.35
CA GLN A 206 24.43 37.96 -3.63
C GLN A 206 23.69 36.63 -3.46
N LEU A 207 22.90 36.48 -2.39
CA LEU A 207 22.09 35.29 -2.18
C LEU A 207 20.97 35.20 -3.23
N GLY A 208 20.28 36.30 -3.53
CA GLY A 208 19.30 36.34 -4.62
C GLY A 208 19.91 36.02 -5.99
N ALA A 209 21.12 36.49 -6.28
CA ALA A 209 21.82 36.17 -7.52
C ALA A 209 22.25 34.69 -7.59
N VAL A 210 22.75 34.14 -6.48
CA VAL A 210 23.08 32.72 -6.33
C VAL A 210 21.85 31.86 -6.60
N LEU A 211 20.74 32.13 -5.91
CA LEU A 211 19.50 31.40 -6.04
C LEU A 211 18.91 31.52 -7.45
N SER A 212 19.00 32.71 -8.05
CA SER A 212 18.56 32.93 -9.42
C SER A 212 19.37 32.16 -10.45
N SER A 213 20.71 32.18 -10.33
CA SER A 213 21.59 31.47 -11.26
C SER A 213 21.54 29.94 -11.10
N SER A 214 21.17 29.45 -9.93
CA SER A 214 21.25 28.02 -9.57
C SER A 214 19.90 27.30 -9.63
N PHE A 215 18.82 27.99 -9.29
CA PHE A 215 17.48 27.40 -9.17
C PHE A 215 16.44 28.13 -10.02
N GLY A 216 16.84 29.20 -10.73
CA GLY A 216 15.92 29.96 -11.57
C GLY A 216 14.97 30.88 -10.80
N ILE A 217 15.14 31.05 -9.48
CA ILE A 217 14.36 31.99 -8.67
C ILE A 217 14.56 33.41 -9.21
N PRO A 218 13.52 34.17 -9.59
CA PRO A 218 13.70 35.57 -9.97
C PRO A 218 14.40 36.35 -8.86
N SER A 219 15.47 37.06 -9.21
CA SER A 219 16.32 37.75 -8.22
C SER A 219 15.56 38.81 -7.41
N THR A 220 14.50 39.39 -7.98
CA THR A 220 13.57 40.29 -7.28
C THR A 220 12.63 39.54 -6.35
N LEU A 221 12.10 38.39 -6.79
CA LEU A 221 11.15 37.59 -6.03
C LEU A 221 11.73 37.14 -4.69
N PHE A 222 12.98 36.64 -4.68
CA PHE A 222 13.61 36.24 -3.42
C PHE A 222 13.68 37.40 -2.40
N SER A 223 14.02 38.60 -2.86
CA SER A 223 14.09 39.79 -1.99
C SER A 223 12.73 40.25 -1.49
N GLU A 224 11.69 40.11 -2.33
CA GLU A 224 10.29 40.43 -2.00
C GLU A 224 9.68 39.38 -1.06
N SER A 225 10.17 38.14 -1.08
CA SER A 225 9.73 37.06 -0.20
C SER A 225 10.31 37.13 1.21
N VAL A 226 11.36 37.92 1.48
CA VAL A 226 12.00 38.04 2.81
C VAL A 226 11.01 38.28 3.96
N PRO A 227 10.00 39.17 3.85
CA PRO A 227 9.01 39.40 4.91
C PRO A 227 8.13 38.19 5.23
N PHE A 228 8.04 37.22 4.33
CA PHE A 228 7.25 36.01 4.52
C PHE A 228 8.05 34.90 5.21
N LEU A 229 9.39 35.00 5.24
CA LEU A 229 10.33 34.05 5.84
C LEU A 229 10.32 34.11 7.39
N THR A 230 9.15 33.99 8.00
CA THR A 230 8.93 34.20 9.45
C THR A 230 8.85 32.92 10.26
N ALA A 231 8.58 31.79 9.61
CA ALA A 231 8.47 30.47 10.22
C ALA A 231 9.18 29.43 9.36
N ASN A 232 9.70 28.39 10.02
CA ASN A 232 10.32 27.24 9.37
C ASN A 232 9.26 26.34 8.73
N TYR A 233 9.68 25.66 7.68
CA TYR A 233 8.95 24.52 7.16
C TYR A 233 9.39 23.27 7.90
N TYR A 234 8.43 22.40 8.18
CA TYR A 234 8.69 21.16 8.89
C TYR A 234 8.28 19.97 8.02
N PRO A 235 9.08 18.90 8.01
CA PRO A 235 8.72 17.69 7.30
C PRO A 235 7.59 16.95 8.02
N ARG A 236 6.75 16.26 7.24
CA ARG A 236 5.94 15.15 7.74
C ARG A 236 6.55 13.84 7.27
N GLY A 237 6.62 12.84 8.16
CA GLY A 237 7.19 11.53 7.86
C GLY A 237 8.62 11.34 8.35
N THR A 238 9.17 10.16 8.09
CA THR A 238 10.57 9.81 8.39
C THR A 238 11.50 10.59 7.46
N VAL A 239 12.65 11.04 7.97
CA VAL A 239 13.70 11.68 7.15
C VAL A 239 14.89 10.75 7.05
N GLU A 240 15.32 10.47 5.83
CA GLU A 240 16.52 9.68 5.54
C GLU A 240 17.51 10.52 4.74
N VAL A 241 18.75 10.61 5.25
CA VAL A 241 19.82 11.35 4.58
C VAL A 241 20.59 10.40 3.65
N LEU A 242 20.55 10.71 2.36
CA LEU A 242 21.28 9.98 1.33
C LEU A 242 22.77 10.34 1.36
N LYS A 243 23.61 9.31 1.29
CA LYS A 243 25.05 9.48 1.07
C LYS A 243 25.33 9.50 -0.42
N VAL A 244 25.76 10.66 -0.93
CA VAL A 244 26.06 10.83 -2.35
C VAL A 244 27.52 11.23 -2.53
N GLU A 245 28.22 10.56 -3.45
CA GLU A 245 29.61 10.89 -3.77
C GLU A 245 29.72 12.35 -4.26
N GLY A 246 30.73 13.07 -3.77
CA GLY A 246 30.93 14.50 -4.10
C GLY A 246 30.15 15.48 -3.23
N HIS A 247 29.24 14.99 -2.37
CA HIS A 247 28.49 15.80 -1.42
C HIS A 247 28.98 15.57 0.02
N PRO A 248 29.02 16.61 0.88
CA PRO A 248 29.52 16.50 2.24
C PRO A 248 28.58 15.68 3.14
N GLU A 249 29.16 15.01 4.14
CA GLU A 249 28.39 14.30 5.19
C GLU A 249 27.83 15.26 6.26
N ALA A 250 28.33 16.51 6.32
CA ALA A 250 27.90 17.50 7.30
C ALA A 250 26.87 18.45 6.66
N PRO A 251 25.77 18.79 7.38
CA PRO A 251 24.75 19.68 6.86
C PRO A 251 25.24 21.13 6.76
N ILE A 252 24.54 21.91 5.93
CA ILE A 252 24.71 23.37 5.89
C ILE A 252 24.48 23.93 7.29
N SER A 253 25.43 24.72 7.79
CA SER A 253 25.48 25.15 9.18
C SER A 253 25.17 26.64 9.39
N SER A 254 25.04 27.42 8.32
CA SER A 254 24.75 28.86 8.42
C SER A 254 24.14 29.44 7.13
N VAL A 255 23.48 30.59 7.27
CA VAL A 255 22.99 31.38 6.11
C VAL A 255 24.14 31.82 5.21
N LEU A 256 25.34 32.05 5.76
CA LEU A 256 26.51 32.41 4.95
C LEU A 256 26.97 31.24 4.07
N SER A 257 26.89 30.02 4.59
CA SER A 257 27.24 28.79 3.85
C SER A 257 26.36 28.56 2.61
N LEU A 258 25.11 29.06 2.61
CA LEU A 258 24.25 29.07 1.42
C LEU A 258 24.81 29.91 0.26
N VAL A 259 25.72 30.84 0.52
CA VAL A 259 26.33 31.71 -0.49
C VAL A 259 27.74 31.26 -0.84
N THR A 260 28.50 30.79 0.16
CA THR A 260 29.95 30.57 0.02
C THR A 260 30.34 29.14 -0.31
N SER A 261 29.48 28.16 -0.06
CA SER A 261 29.84 26.73 -0.13
C SER A 261 28.68 25.81 -0.50
N TYR A 262 27.61 26.35 -1.08
CA TYR A 262 26.46 25.55 -1.52
C TYR A 262 26.78 24.80 -2.82
N SER A 263 26.10 23.67 -3.04
CA SER A 263 26.10 22.97 -4.31
C SER A 263 24.69 22.93 -4.88
N SER A 264 24.46 23.56 -6.03
CA SER A 264 23.13 23.52 -6.67
C SER A 264 22.77 22.09 -7.11
N THR A 265 23.78 21.30 -7.46
CA THR A 265 23.58 19.89 -7.83
C THR A 265 23.09 19.04 -6.67
N ALA A 266 23.21 19.49 -5.41
CA ALA A 266 22.68 18.75 -4.26
C ALA A 266 21.16 18.66 -4.28
N HIS A 267 20.49 19.64 -4.90
CA HIS A 267 19.05 19.63 -5.11
C HIS A 267 18.64 18.91 -6.38
N ASP A 268 19.55 18.65 -7.33
CA ASP A 268 19.19 18.03 -8.60
C ASP A 268 18.65 16.62 -8.38
N PHE A 269 17.53 16.31 -9.02
CA PHE A 269 16.91 14.99 -8.94
C PHE A 269 17.87 13.84 -9.30
N VAL A 270 18.81 14.06 -10.24
CA VAL A 270 19.84 13.08 -10.63
C VAL A 270 20.79 12.73 -9.46
N THR A 271 21.05 13.67 -8.56
CA THR A 271 21.87 13.44 -7.36
C THR A 271 21.14 12.57 -6.35
N TYR A 272 19.84 12.82 -6.16
CA TYR A 272 18.97 11.94 -5.39
C TYR A 272 18.94 10.52 -5.97
N GLU A 273 18.79 10.42 -7.29
CA GLU A 273 18.81 9.15 -8.02
C GLU A 273 20.10 8.35 -7.75
N ALA A 274 21.26 9.01 -7.83
CA ALA A 274 22.54 8.38 -7.54
C ALA A 274 22.65 7.89 -6.09
N GLY A 275 22.08 8.63 -5.13
CA GLY A 275 22.04 8.26 -3.73
C GLY A 275 21.25 6.98 -3.43
N PHE A 276 20.24 6.67 -4.25
CA PHE A 276 19.43 5.45 -4.07
C PHE A 276 20.19 4.15 -4.32
N ALA A 277 21.29 4.18 -5.07
CA ALA A 277 22.13 3.00 -5.23
C ALA A 277 22.70 2.47 -3.90
N GLY A 278 22.76 3.33 -2.87
CA GLY A 278 23.18 2.97 -1.51
C GLY A 278 22.04 2.62 -0.55
N VAL A 279 20.78 2.73 -0.99
CA VAL A 279 19.60 2.36 -0.18
C VAL A 279 19.41 0.85 -0.31
N ASN A 280 19.72 0.13 0.77
CA ASN A 280 19.68 -1.35 0.82
C ASN A 280 18.37 -1.90 1.42
N HIS A 281 17.39 -1.05 1.64
CA HIS A 281 16.04 -1.41 2.10
C HIS A 281 15.00 -0.95 1.09
N ASN A 282 13.84 -1.58 1.09
CA ASN A 282 12.72 -1.09 0.31
C ASN A 282 12.31 0.29 0.90
N PRO A 283 12.20 1.38 0.14
CA PRO A 283 11.78 2.67 0.69
C PRO A 283 10.28 2.73 1.05
N PHE A 284 9.54 1.66 0.77
CA PHE A 284 8.20 1.40 1.28
C PHE A 284 8.20 0.41 2.47
N ASP A 285 9.39 0.11 3.00
CA ASP A 285 9.63 -0.63 4.23
C ASP A 285 9.26 0.24 5.44
N LEU A 286 7.95 0.36 5.65
CA LEU A 286 7.37 1.29 6.59
C LEU A 286 6.65 0.50 7.69
N ALA A 287 7.02 0.76 8.94
CA ALA A 287 6.46 0.08 10.12
C ALA A 287 4.93 0.19 10.27
N ALA A 288 4.27 0.99 9.42
CA ALA A 288 2.82 1.08 9.28
C ALA A 288 2.14 -0.27 8.93
N GLY A 289 2.87 -1.28 8.46
CA GLY A 289 2.36 -2.64 8.16
C GLY A 289 2.52 -3.67 9.29
N LEU A 290 3.15 -3.30 10.42
CA LEU A 290 3.43 -4.22 11.53
C LEU A 290 2.26 -4.37 12.52
N GLN A 291 1.23 -3.53 12.41
CA GLN A 291 0.04 -3.64 13.24
C GLN A 291 -1.23 -3.36 12.43
N GLY A 292 -2.11 -4.35 12.38
CA GLY A 292 -3.45 -4.30 11.81
C GLY A 292 -4.45 -3.59 12.72
N SER A 293 -5.68 -3.53 12.22
CA SER A 293 -6.82 -2.84 12.80
C SER A 293 -7.79 -3.85 13.44
N SER A 294 -9.07 -3.52 13.48
CA SER A 294 -10.12 -4.47 13.93
C SER A 294 -10.97 -4.99 12.77
N GLY A 295 -10.56 -4.69 11.53
CA GLY A 295 -11.15 -5.22 10.31
C GLY A 295 -10.19 -6.15 9.60
N ALA A 296 -10.61 -6.75 8.48
CA ALA A 296 -9.71 -7.54 7.66
C ALA A 296 -8.66 -6.65 6.97
N ASP A 297 -7.40 -6.84 7.34
CA ASP A 297 -6.26 -6.08 6.84
C ASP A 297 -5.38 -6.92 5.89
N THR A 298 -4.76 -6.28 4.91
CA THR A 298 -3.58 -6.86 4.25
C THR A 298 -2.35 -6.24 4.88
N LEU A 299 -1.54 -7.07 5.52
CA LEU A 299 -0.38 -6.70 6.30
C LEU A 299 0.87 -6.96 5.50
N PHE A 300 1.94 -6.28 5.88
CA PHE A 300 3.17 -6.31 5.13
C PHE A 300 4.38 -6.10 6.05
N GLY A 301 5.41 -6.93 5.86
CA GLY A 301 6.64 -6.90 6.65
C GLY A 301 7.74 -6.05 6.02
N THR A 302 8.67 -5.62 6.84
CA THR A 302 9.93 -4.99 6.48
C THR A 302 10.92 -5.95 5.80
N THR A 303 12.08 -5.44 5.41
CA THR A 303 13.24 -6.25 4.98
C THR A 303 14.01 -6.86 6.16
N GLY A 304 13.64 -6.52 7.41
CA GLY A 304 14.22 -7.02 8.65
C GLY A 304 13.25 -7.90 9.43
N ASN A 305 13.73 -8.48 10.54
CA ASN A 305 12.91 -9.37 11.36
C ASN A 305 11.77 -8.61 12.04
N ASP A 306 10.53 -8.96 11.69
CA ASP A 306 9.36 -8.26 12.21
C ASP A 306 8.58 -9.00 13.28
N THR A 307 7.79 -8.21 14.01
CA THR A 307 6.61 -8.70 14.71
C THR A 307 5.40 -7.98 14.13
N ILE A 308 4.59 -8.73 13.39
CA ILE A 308 3.41 -8.26 12.66
C ILE A 308 2.18 -8.77 13.43
N ASP A 309 1.34 -7.88 13.91
CA ASP A 309 0.10 -8.23 14.62
C ASP A 309 -1.13 -7.79 13.81
N GLY A 310 -1.90 -8.72 13.26
CA GLY A 310 -3.13 -8.38 12.52
C GLY A 310 -4.27 -7.87 13.40
N ALA A 311 -4.16 -8.06 14.72
CA ALA A 311 -5.19 -7.74 15.68
C ALA A 311 -6.49 -8.53 15.43
N ALA A 312 -7.59 -7.91 15.02
CA ALA A 312 -8.85 -8.62 14.82
C ALA A 312 -9.32 -8.45 13.38
N GLY A 313 -9.72 -9.54 12.73
CA GLY A 313 -10.05 -9.47 11.31
C GLY A 313 -9.80 -10.81 10.64
N GLY A 314 -9.96 -10.83 9.31
CA GLY A 314 -9.42 -11.88 8.47
C GLY A 314 -8.18 -11.32 7.78
N ASP A 315 -7.05 -11.39 8.46
CA ASP A 315 -5.85 -10.66 8.11
C ASP A 315 -4.93 -11.48 7.20
N THR A 316 -4.34 -10.81 6.21
CA THR A 316 -3.49 -11.45 5.20
C THR A 316 -2.12 -10.78 5.14
N LEU A 317 -1.05 -11.48 5.51
CA LEU A 317 0.29 -11.00 5.21
C LEU A 317 0.60 -11.21 3.72
N TYR A 318 1.00 -10.18 3.01
CA TYR A 318 1.53 -10.35 1.66
C TYR A 318 3.06 -10.48 1.70
N LEU A 319 3.58 -11.53 1.09
CA LEU A 319 5.00 -11.80 0.89
C LEU A 319 5.32 -11.70 -0.60
N HIS A 320 6.26 -10.83 -0.95
CA HIS A 320 6.66 -10.56 -2.34
C HIS A 320 7.66 -11.58 -2.89
N ILE A 321 7.37 -12.84 -2.63
CA ILE A 321 8.18 -13.99 -3.02
C ILE A 321 7.23 -15.12 -3.37
N LYS A 322 7.77 -16.15 -4.01
CA LYS A 322 7.02 -17.38 -4.24
C LYS A 322 6.95 -18.20 -2.97
N HIS A 323 5.96 -19.08 -2.88
CA HIS A 323 5.83 -20.01 -1.76
C HIS A 323 7.12 -20.81 -1.48
N ALA A 324 7.83 -21.22 -2.53
CA ALA A 324 9.06 -22.01 -2.42
C ALA A 324 10.25 -21.25 -1.77
N GLU A 325 10.13 -19.92 -1.64
CA GLU A 325 11.17 -19.04 -1.10
C GLU A 325 10.91 -18.66 0.37
N ALA A 326 9.77 -19.11 0.93
CA ALA A 326 9.41 -18.93 2.31
C ALA A 326 9.33 -20.26 3.07
N ALA A 327 9.77 -20.26 4.32
CA ALA A 327 9.49 -21.32 5.28
C ALA A 327 8.51 -20.79 6.34
N VAL A 328 7.27 -21.27 6.29
CA VAL A 328 6.22 -20.91 7.25
C VAL A 328 6.11 -21.99 8.31
N THR A 329 6.18 -21.60 9.59
CA THR A 329 6.10 -22.49 10.74
C THR A 329 5.00 -22.00 11.68
N ARG A 330 4.10 -22.88 12.13
CA ARG A 330 3.17 -22.54 13.21
C ARG A 330 3.87 -22.52 14.56
N THR A 331 3.51 -21.53 15.36
CA THR A 331 3.95 -21.39 16.76
C THR A 331 2.74 -21.35 17.68
N ALA A 332 2.98 -21.32 19.00
CA ALA A 332 1.91 -21.19 19.98
C ALA A 332 1.13 -19.86 19.87
N ASN A 333 1.75 -18.82 19.30
CA ASN A 333 1.21 -17.46 19.27
C ASN A 333 0.86 -16.98 17.85
N GLY A 334 0.95 -17.85 16.83
CA GLY A 334 0.68 -17.50 15.44
C GLY A 334 1.64 -18.19 14.48
N LEU A 335 2.25 -17.46 13.55
CA LEU A 335 3.16 -17.99 12.52
C LEU A 335 4.56 -17.38 12.65
N THR A 336 5.56 -18.12 12.21
CA THR A 336 6.88 -17.57 11.87
C THR A 336 7.12 -17.79 10.39
N VAL A 337 7.49 -16.73 9.69
CA VAL A 337 7.86 -16.77 8.27
C VAL A 337 9.34 -16.46 8.17
N LEU A 338 10.10 -17.38 7.59
CA LEU A 338 11.49 -17.14 7.23
C LEU A 338 11.59 -17.00 5.71
N SER A 339 12.13 -15.89 5.23
CA SER A 339 12.38 -15.69 3.80
C SER A 339 13.74 -15.08 3.50
N ALA A 340 14.26 -15.36 2.31
CA ALA A 340 15.46 -14.73 1.79
C ALA A 340 15.13 -13.32 1.28
N GLY A 341 15.03 -12.33 2.18
CA GLY A 341 14.79 -10.93 1.81
C GLY A 341 13.98 -10.13 2.82
N SER A 342 13.08 -10.77 3.58
CA SER A 342 12.36 -10.16 4.71
C SER A 342 12.96 -10.53 6.08
N GLY A 343 13.81 -11.55 6.15
CA GLY A 343 14.32 -12.04 7.43
C GLY A 343 13.36 -13.04 8.08
N SER A 344 13.28 -13.01 9.41
CA SER A 344 12.47 -13.92 10.23
C SER A 344 11.35 -13.16 10.92
N ASP A 345 10.15 -13.24 10.35
CA ASP A 345 8.98 -12.50 10.77
C ASP A 345 8.11 -13.33 11.71
N THR A 346 7.60 -12.71 12.77
CA THR A 346 6.62 -13.29 13.70
C THR A 346 5.26 -12.68 13.41
N LEU A 347 4.29 -13.52 13.07
CA LEU A 347 2.92 -13.10 12.77
C LEU A 347 2.01 -13.47 13.94
N LEU A 348 1.33 -12.48 14.50
CA LEU A 348 0.33 -12.61 15.55
C LEU A 348 -1.02 -12.26 14.95
N SER A 349 -2.05 -13.07 15.21
CA SER A 349 -3.41 -12.81 14.69
C SER A 349 -3.43 -12.53 13.17
N VAL A 350 -2.70 -13.35 12.41
CA VAL A 350 -2.70 -13.28 10.93
C VAL A 350 -3.16 -14.62 10.39
N GLU A 351 -4.31 -14.59 9.72
CA GLU A 351 -5.01 -15.77 9.24
C GLU A 351 -4.39 -16.33 7.96
N ARG A 352 -3.83 -15.48 7.09
CA ARG A 352 -3.50 -15.85 5.70
C ARG A 352 -2.19 -15.23 5.24
N ILE A 353 -1.58 -15.88 4.25
CA ILE A 353 -0.39 -15.38 3.57
C ILE A 353 -0.64 -15.39 2.06
N ALA A 354 -0.38 -14.26 1.41
CA ALA A 354 -0.39 -14.12 -0.04
C ALA A 354 1.05 -14.13 -0.57
N PHE A 355 1.28 -14.88 -1.63
CA PHE A 355 2.56 -14.99 -2.34
C PHE A 355 2.37 -14.55 -3.79
N GLU A 356 3.47 -14.39 -4.54
CA GLU A 356 3.41 -14.07 -5.98
C GLU A 356 2.72 -15.16 -6.82
N ASP A 357 2.78 -16.41 -6.36
CA ASP A 357 2.28 -17.60 -7.07
C ASP A 357 1.05 -18.24 -6.41
N GLY A 358 0.36 -17.52 -5.51
CA GLY A 358 -0.93 -17.93 -4.96
C GLY A 358 -1.15 -17.49 -3.52
N LYS A 359 -2.27 -17.89 -2.92
CA LYS A 359 -2.57 -17.56 -1.51
C LYS A 359 -2.79 -18.80 -0.66
N ARG A 360 -2.43 -18.69 0.62
CA ARG A 360 -2.49 -19.77 1.59
C ARG A 360 -3.13 -19.33 2.90
N ALA A 361 -4.06 -20.12 3.40
CA ALA A 361 -4.81 -19.85 4.62
C ALA A 361 -4.36 -20.77 5.77
N TYR A 362 -4.30 -20.21 6.98
CA TYR A 362 -3.88 -20.88 8.22
C TYR A 362 -4.97 -20.82 9.30
N ASP A 363 -6.09 -20.14 9.05
CA ASP A 363 -7.28 -20.06 9.89
C ASP A 363 -8.17 -21.32 9.72
N LEU A 364 -7.64 -22.46 10.14
CA LEU A 364 -8.17 -23.81 9.89
C LEU A 364 -8.94 -24.45 11.06
N GLY A 365 -9.08 -23.72 12.17
CA GLY A 365 -9.93 -24.07 13.30
C GLY A 365 -11.40 -24.24 12.91
N ALA A 366 -12.17 -24.92 13.76
CA ALA A 366 -13.57 -25.27 13.46
C ALA A 366 -14.47 -24.03 13.23
N ASP A 367 -14.16 -22.92 13.89
CA ASP A 367 -14.91 -21.66 13.78
C ASP A 367 -14.26 -20.65 12.81
N GLU A 368 -13.09 -20.96 12.29
CA GLU A 368 -12.29 -20.10 11.41
C GLU A 368 -12.70 -20.27 9.93
N SER A 369 -12.56 -19.22 9.13
CA SER A 369 -13.16 -19.14 7.78
C SER A 369 -12.64 -20.24 6.84
N ALA A 370 -11.32 -20.42 6.75
CA ALA A 370 -10.76 -21.49 5.92
C ALA A 370 -11.11 -22.89 6.46
N GLY A 371 -11.11 -23.07 7.78
CA GLY A 371 -11.50 -24.32 8.43
C GLY A 371 -12.94 -24.75 8.12
N LYS A 372 -13.88 -23.81 8.11
CA LYS A 372 -15.28 -24.05 7.71
C LYS A 372 -15.38 -24.37 6.22
N ALA A 373 -14.64 -23.64 5.37
CA ALA A 373 -14.66 -23.85 3.92
C ALA A 373 -14.16 -25.25 3.52
N ILE A 374 -12.99 -25.67 4.00
CA ILE A 374 -12.42 -26.98 3.64
C ILE A 374 -13.28 -28.15 4.13
N ARG A 375 -13.98 -27.99 5.27
CA ARG A 375 -14.87 -29.02 5.82
C ARG A 375 -16.12 -29.20 4.96
N LEU A 376 -16.73 -28.10 4.53
CA LEU A 376 -17.89 -28.15 3.62
C LEU A 376 -17.49 -28.75 2.27
N ILE A 377 -16.37 -28.31 1.70
CA ILE A 377 -15.88 -28.82 0.41
C ILE A 377 -15.54 -30.31 0.51
N GLY A 378 -14.78 -30.72 1.53
CA GLY A 378 -14.41 -32.12 1.74
C GLY A 378 -15.63 -33.04 1.93
N ALA A 379 -16.65 -32.60 2.67
CA ALA A 379 -17.87 -33.39 2.85
C ALA A 379 -18.72 -33.45 1.57
N ALA A 380 -18.87 -32.34 0.85
CA ALA A 380 -19.74 -32.24 -0.32
C ALA A 380 -19.14 -32.86 -1.59
N LEU A 381 -17.82 -32.76 -1.76
CA LEU A 381 -17.12 -33.00 -3.03
C LEU A 381 -15.92 -33.96 -2.93
N ASP A 382 -15.57 -34.43 -1.72
CA ASP A 382 -14.36 -35.20 -1.37
C ASP A 382 -13.09 -34.35 -1.14
N ALA A 383 -12.12 -34.92 -0.41
CA ALA A 383 -10.84 -34.29 -0.06
C ALA A 383 -10.00 -33.89 -1.27
N SER A 384 -10.11 -34.63 -2.38
CA SER A 384 -9.42 -34.32 -3.65
C SER A 384 -9.77 -32.92 -4.19
N ALA A 385 -11.00 -32.45 -3.95
CA ALA A 385 -11.45 -31.13 -4.38
C ALA A 385 -10.64 -29.98 -3.75
N LEU A 386 -10.02 -30.19 -2.59
CA LEU A 386 -9.19 -29.16 -1.95
C LEU A 386 -7.92 -28.83 -2.75
N ALA A 387 -7.38 -29.81 -3.48
CA ALA A 387 -6.22 -29.61 -4.34
C ALA A 387 -6.61 -29.20 -5.77
N GLU A 388 -7.75 -29.67 -6.26
CA GLU A 388 -8.22 -29.39 -7.62
C GLU A 388 -8.88 -28.01 -7.75
N HIS A 389 -9.47 -27.50 -6.66
CA HIS A 389 -10.27 -26.28 -6.65
C HIS A 389 -9.93 -25.33 -5.49
N PRO A 390 -8.70 -24.80 -5.43
CA PRO A 390 -8.34 -23.75 -4.48
C PRO A 390 -9.24 -22.51 -4.61
N ASP A 391 -9.70 -22.20 -5.83
CA ASP A 391 -10.64 -21.12 -6.10
C ASP A 391 -11.96 -21.26 -5.32
N TRP A 392 -12.45 -22.48 -5.13
CA TRP A 392 -13.68 -22.72 -4.35
C TRP A 392 -13.44 -22.54 -2.85
N ILE A 393 -12.24 -22.87 -2.37
CA ILE A 393 -11.84 -22.59 -0.99
C ILE A 393 -11.84 -21.07 -0.77
N GLY A 394 -11.28 -20.31 -1.71
CA GLY A 394 -11.29 -18.84 -1.67
C GLY A 394 -12.70 -18.25 -1.61
N VAL A 395 -13.60 -18.73 -2.46
CA VAL A 395 -15.03 -18.33 -2.39
C VAL A 395 -15.64 -18.65 -1.04
N GLY A 396 -15.37 -19.85 -0.48
CA GLY A 396 -15.86 -20.24 0.83
C GLY A 396 -15.36 -19.30 1.95
N ILE A 397 -14.06 -18.99 1.94
CA ILE A 397 -13.44 -18.05 2.88
C ILE A 397 -14.12 -16.69 2.81
N ASP A 398 -14.29 -16.13 1.60
CA ASP A 398 -14.90 -14.81 1.39
C ASP A 398 -16.33 -14.74 1.95
N LEU A 399 -17.12 -15.81 1.80
CA LEU A 399 -18.49 -15.88 2.34
C LEU A 399 -18.49 -15.89 3.89
N PHE A 400 -17.55 -16.61 4.50
CA PHE A 400 -17.43 -16.68 5.95
C PHE A 400 -16.90 -15.38 6.56
N ASP A 401 -15.98 -14.70 5.89
CA ASP A 401 -15.49 -13.38 6.30
C ASP A 401 -16.59 -12.31 6.22
N GLN A 402 -17.53 -12.47 5.29
CA GLN A 402 -18.74 -11.65 5.21
C GLN A 402 -19.78 -11.99 6.29
N GLY A 403 -19.50 -12.97 7.17
CA GLY A 403 -20.32 -13.33 8.31
C GLY A 403 -21.44 -14.32 8.01
N MET A 404 -21.40 -15.02 6.86
CA MET A 404 -22.36 -16.10 6.59
C MET A 404 -22.17 -17.27 7.56
N SER A 405 -23.27 -17.90 7.96
CA SER A 405 -23.21 -19.11 8.78
C SER A 405 -22.87 -20.35 7.94
N VAL A 406 -22.34 -21.40 8.59
CA VAL A 406 -22.06 -22.69 7.93
C VAL A 406 -23.32 -23.25 7.26
N LEU A 407 -24.48 -23.17 7.92
CA LEU A 407 -25.75 -23.56 7.33
C LEU A 407 -26.12 -22.77 6.05
N GLN A 408 -25.87 -21.45 6.01
CA GLN A 408 -26.15 -20.64 4.82
C GLN A 408 -25.22 -21.02 3.66
N VAL A 409 -23.94 -21.23 3.92
CA VAL A 409 -22.97 -21.66 2.89
C VAL A 409 -23.25 -23.10 2.46
N ALA A 410 -23.62 -23.99 3.38
CA ALA A 410 -24.06 -25.35 3.06
C ALA A 410 -25.27 -25.35 2.13
N GLN A 411 -26.23 -24.45 2.32
CA GLN A 411 -27.36 -24.30 1.39
C GLN A 411 -26.89 -23.87 -0.01
N LEU A 412 -25.96 -22.93 -0.12
CA LEU A 412 -25.37 -22.55 -1.41
C LEU A 412 -24.69 -23.75 -2.09
N VAL A 413 -23.95 -24.56 -1.33
CA VAL A 413 -23.32 -25.78 -1.86
C VAL A 413 -24.38 -26.77 -2.38
N ILE A 414 -25.47 -26.99 -1.63
CA ILE A 414 -26.58 -27.85 -2.09
C ILE A 414 -27.20 -27.34 -3.40
N ASP A 415 -27.34 -26.02 -3.55
CA ASP A 415 -27.89 -25.42 -4.76
C ASP A 415 -26.93 -25.58 -5.95
N VAL A 416 -25.62 -25.40 -5.74
CA VAL A 416 -24.57 -25.64 -6.75
C VAL A 416 -24.53 -27.10 -7.19
N LEU A 417 -24.75 -28.05 -6.27
CA LEU A 417 -24.88 -29.49 -6.57
C LEU A 417 -26.16 -29.85 -7.33
N GLY A 418 -27.02 -28.87 -7.65
CA GLY A 418 -28.28 -29.07 -8.38
C GLY A 418 -29.39 -29.65 -7.51
N ASN A 419 -29.35 -29.42 -6.19
CA ASN A 419 -30.34 -29.87 -5.22
C ASN A 419 -30.68 -31.38 -5.36
N PRO A 420 -29.69 -32.28 -5.16
CA PRO A 420 -29.82 -33.72 -5.42
C PRO A 420 -30.96 -34.36 -4.60
N SER A 421 -31.39 -35.57 -4.99
CA SER A 421 -32.35 -36.32 -4.16
C SER A 421 -31.75 -36.63 -2.79
N ASN A 422 -32.60 -36.92 -1.80
CA ASN A 422 -32.16 -37.23 -0.45
C ASN A 422 -31.23 -38.46 -0.43
N GLU A 423 -31.56 -39.49 -1.20
CA GLU A 423 -30.76 -40.71 -1.35
C GLU A 423 -29.40 -40.43 -1.98
N ALA A 424 -29.39 -39.63 -3.06
CA ALA A 424 -28.17 -39.25 -3.76
C ALA A 424 -27.25 -38.42 -2.86
N LEU A 425 -27.80 -37.44 -2.14
CA LEU A 425 -27.05 -36.62 -1.20
C LEU A 425 -26.43 -37.47 -0.09
N VAL A 426 -27.21 -38.32 0.57
CA VAL A 426 -26.73 -39.21 1.64
C VAL A 426 -25.62 -40.11 1.14
N THR A 427 -25.77 -40.70 -0.05
CA THR A 427 -24.72 -41.53 -0.64
C THR A 427 -23.44 -40.74 -0.89
N SER A 428 -23.53 -39.55 -1.48
CA SER A 428 -22.36 -38.70 -1.74
C SER A 428 -21.67 -38.28 -0.44
N LEU A 429 -22.39 -37.67 0.51
CA LEU A 429 -21.81 -37.21 1.77
C LEU A 429 -21.15 -38.35 2.55
N TYR A 430 -21.83 -39.50 2.67
CA TYR A 430 -21.29 -40.65 3.38
C TYR A 430 -20.05 -41.19 2.66
N THR A 431 -20.08 -41.30 1.33
CA THR A 431 -18.92 -41.78 0.55
C THR A 431 -17.72 -40.85 0.69
N ASN A 432 -17.93 -39.54 0.59
CA ASN A 432 -16.85 -38.56 0.72
C ASN A 432 -16.27 -38.56 2.14
N VAL A 433 -17.11 -38.61 3.17
CA VAL A 433 -16.65 -38.54 4.57
C VAL A 433 -16.04 -39.86 5.06
N ALA A 434 -16.64 -41.00 4.70
CA ALA A 434 -16.22 -42.32 5.20
C ALA A 434 -15.32 -43.11 4.23
N GLY A 435 -15.15 -42.63 3.00
CA GLY A 435 -14.39 -43.31 1.94
C GLY A 435 -15.08 -44.55 1.35
N VAL A 436 -16.30 -44.87 1.77
CA VAL A 436 -17.07 -46.04 1.31
C VAL A 436 -18.56 -45.68 1.19
N ALA A 437 -19.26 -46.32 0.25
CA ALA A 437 -20.70 -46.13 0.11
C ALA A 437 -21.46 -46.66 1.35
N PRO A 438 -22.55 -46.01 1.77
CA PRO A 438 -23.36 -46.47 2.90
C PRO A 438 -24.05 -47.80 2.58
N SER A 439 -24.23 -48.65 3.60
CA SER A 439 -25.15 -49.78 3.49
C SER A 439 -26.60 -49.31 3.33
N ALA A 440 -27.49 -50.19 2.86
CA ALA A 440 -28.91 -49.86 2.70
C ALA A 440 -29.56 -49.38 4.02
N ALA A 441 -29.15 -49.93 5.16
CA ALA A 441 -29.67 -49.54 6.47
C ALA A 441 -29.17 -48.14 6.89
N GLU A 442 -27.91 -47.81 6.62
CA GLU A 442 -27.33 -46.50 6.92
C GLU A 442 -27.92 -45.42 6.01
N GLN A 443 -28.05 -45.69 4.71
CA GLN A 443 -28.68 -44.77 3.78
C GLN A 443 -30.13 -44.49 4.21
N GLN A 444 -30.90 -45.55 4.53
CA GLN A 444 -32.27 -45.40 5.02
C GLN A 444 -32.34 -44.61 6.32
N HIS A 445 -31.37 -44.78 7.23
CA HIS A 445 -31.31 -44.03 8.48
C HIS A 445 -31.16 -42.53 8.23
N PHE A 446 -30.16 -42.10 7.45
CA PHE A 446 -29.91 -40.68 7.20
C PHE A 446 -30.98 -40.04 6.30
N VAL A 447 -31.52 -40.76 5.30
CA VAL A 447 -32.67 -40.28 4.52
C VAL A 447 -33.88 -40.06 5.41
N GLY A 448 -34.12 -40.98 6.37
CA GLY A 448 -35.19 -40.85 7.36
C GLY A 448 -35.07 -39.64 8.29
N LEU A 449 -33.89 -39.01 8.42
CA LEU A 449 -33.73 -37.76 9.17
C LEU A 449 -34.28 -36.53 8.40
N MET A 450 -34.42 -36.66 7.09
CA MET A 450 -34.95 -35.61 6.19
C MET A 450 -36.41 -35.86 5.76
N GLU A 451 -36.96 -37.04 6.04
CA GLU A 451 -38.29 -37.46 5.57
C GLU A 451 -39.21 -38.00 6.69
N GLY A 452 -40.52 -38.00 6.42
CA GLY A 452 -41.54 -38.55 7.32
C GLY A 452 -41.93 -37.62 8.48
N SER A 453 -42.82 -38.09 9.36
CA SER A 453 -43.36 -37.30 10.48
C SER A 453 -42.35 -37.02 11.61
N GLY A 454 -41.12 -37.53 11.50
CA GLY A 454 -40.01 -37.28 12.43
C GLY A 454 -38.76 -36.67 11.78
N GLY A 455 -38.74 -36.47 10.45
CA GLY A 455 -37.65 -35.82 9.75
C GLY A 455 -37.76 -34.30 9.88
N SER A 456 -36.77 -33.68 10.52
CA SER A 456 -36.71 -32.23 10.72
C SER A 456 -35.47 -31.57 10.13
N LEU A 457 -34.56 -32.35 9.53
CA LEU A 457 -33.34 -31.83 8.94
C LEU A 457 -33.55 -31.48 7.46
N SER A 458 -33.08 -30.29 7.08
CA SER A 458 -32.85 -29.92 5.69
C SER A 458 -31.57 -30.57 5.16
N LYS A 459 -31.43 -30.61 3.82
CA LYS A 459 -30.20 -31.06 3.15
C LYS A 459 -28.97 -30.25 3.58
N ALA A 460 -29.13 -28.94 3.76
CA ALA A 460 -28.06 -28.06 4.23
C ALA A 460 -27.64 -28.40 5.67
N GLN A 461 -28.59 -28.69 6.56
CA GLN A 461 -28.27 -29.15 7.92
C GLN A 461 -27.56 -30.50 7.91
N LEU A 462 -27.94 -31.42 7.01
CA LEU A 462 -27.25 -32.71 6.89
C LEU A 462 -25.81 -32.53 6.39
N LEU A 463 -25.58 -31.64 5.41
CA LEU A 463 -24.23 -31.30 4.93
C LEU A 463 -23.39 -30.62 6.03
N GLU A 464 -23.96 -29.66 6.77
CA GLU A 464 -23.30 -29.02 7.92
C GLU A 464 -22.88 -30.07 8.97
N MET A 465 -23.76 -31.01 9.30
CA MET A 465 -23.43 -32.11 10.21
C MET A 465 -22.31 -33.01 9.68
N ALA A 466 -22.33 -33.33 8.38
CA ALA A 466 -21.28 -34.14 7.74
C ALA A 466 -19.93 -33.40 7.73
N ALA A 467 -19.94 -32.10 7.46
CA ALA A 467 -18.75 -31.24 7.42
C ALA A 467 -18.05 -31.17 8.79
N LEU A 468 -18.81 -31.11 9.88
CA LEU A 468 -18.32 -31.02 11.25
C LEU A 468 -18.02 -32.39 11.89
N TYR A 469 -18.20 -33.49 11.16
CA TYR A 469 -17.96 -34.82 11.69
C TYR A 469 -16.45 -35.14 11.74
N GLU A 470 -15.97 -35.71 12.84
CA GLU A 470 -14.54 -36.01 13.07
C GLU A 470 -13.91 -36.87 11.96
N LEU A 471 -14.69 -37.78 11.36
CA LEU A 471 -14.21 -38.58 10.24
C LEU A 471 -13.91 -37.74 9.00
N ASN A 472 -14.62 -36.63 8.79
CA ASN A 472 -14.35 -35.69 7.70
C ASN A 472 -13.03 -34.95 7.94
N GLU A 473 -12.72 -34.60 9.19
CA GLU A 473 -11.43 -33.98 9.54
C GLU A 473 -10.25 -34.89 9.23
N SER A 474 -10.44 -36.21 9.44
CA SER A 474 -9.47 -37.22 9.05
C SER A 474 -9.39 -37.38 7.52
N ASN A 475 -10.55 -37.35 6.83
CA ASN A 475 -10.63 -37.48 5.38
C ASN A 475 -9.86 -36.37 4.65
N ILE A 476 -10.01 -35.12 5.10
CA ILE A 476 -9.36 -33.95 4.48
C ILE A 476 -7.90 -33.75 4.91
N ASP A 477 -7.33 -34.67 5.71
CA ASP A 477 -6.02 -34.51 6.35
C ASP A 477 -5.87 -33.15 7.06
N LEU A 478 -6.85 -32.82 7.90
CA LEU A 478 -6.87 -31.52 8.58
C LEU A 478 -5.61 -31.27 9.39
N VAL A 479 -5.01 -32.31 9.99
CA VAL A 479 -3.76 -32.19 10.76
C VAL A 479 -2.59 -31.79 9.85
N GLY A 480 -2.49 -32.39 8.66
CA GLY A 480 -1.53 -31.99 7.63
C GLY A 480 -1.76 -30.54 7.19
N LEU A 481 -3.01 -30.18 6.88
CA LEU A 481 -3.38 -28.82 6.49
C LEU A 481 -3.12 -27.80 7.59
N MET A 482 -3.36 -28.12 8.86
CA MET A 482 -3.01 -27.24 9.97
C MET A 482 -1.51 -26.95 10.03
N THR A 483 -0.66 -27.86 9.54
CA THR A 483 0.79 -27.62 9.47
C THR A 483 1.17 -26.82 8.22
N SER A 484 0.63 -27.19 7.06
CA SER A 484 1.03 -26.61 5.78
C SER A 484 0.28 -25.33 5.42
N GLY A 485 -0.87 -25.06 6.02
CA GLY A 485 -1.91 -24.20 5.45
C GLY A 485 -2.58 -24.84 4.22
N VAL A 486 -3.63 -24.19 3.70
CA VAL A 486 -4.37 -24.62 2.49
C VAL A 486 -4.30 -23.55 1.40
N LEU A 487 -4.11 -23.95 0.14
CA LEU A 487 -4.16 -23.01 -0.99
C LEU A 487 -5.61 -22.57 -1.24
N TYR A 488 -5.81 -21.29 -1.57
CA TYR A 488 -7.16 -20.77 -1.83
C TYR A 488 -7.27 -19.78 -3.00
N ALA A 489 -6.17 -19.50 -3.71
CA ALA A 489 -6.13 -18.71 -4.94
C ALA A 489 -4.84 -18.98 -5.72
#